data_AF-A0A655AP63-F1
#
_entry.id   AF-A0A655AP63-F1
#
_cell.length_a   1.000
_cell.length_b   1.000
_cell.length_c   1.000
_cell.angle_alpha   90.00
_cell.angle_beta   90.00
_cell.angle_gamma   90.00
#
_symmetry.space_group_name_H-M   'P 1'
#
loop_
_entity.id
_entity.type
_entity.pdbx_description
1 polymer ?
#
loop_
_entity_poly.entity_id
_entity_poly.type
_entity_poly.pdbx_seq_one_letter_code
_entity_poly.pdbx_strand_id
1 'polypeptide(L)' 'MRAGITDAALIDEALAALLARHRSAEVDASYAAYDKHPVDEPDEWGDLASWRRAAGDS' A
#
# COMPACT_ATOMS: atom_id res chain seq x y z
N MET A 1 -16.87 -24.07 -5.56
CA MET A 1 -16.30 -24.77 -4.39
C MET A 1 -15.02 -25.44 -4.80
N ARG A 2 -13.90 -25.16 -4.12
CA ARG A 2 -12.63 -25.89 -4.35
C ARG A 2 -12.84 -27.32 -3.86
N ALA A 3 -13.03 -28.26 -4.78
CA ALA A 3 -13.25 -29.67 -4.43
C ALA A 3 -11.94 -30.26 -3.88
N GLY A 4 -11.99 -30.83 -2.68
CA GLY A 4 -10.86 -31.56 -2.06
C GLY A 4 -10.13 -30.84 -0.91
N ILE A 5 -10.55 -29.64 -0.51
CA ILE A 5 -10.01 -28.97 0.69
C ILE A 5 -10.85 -29.32 1.92
N THR A 6 -10.21 -29.57 3.06
CA THR A 6 -10.91 -29.77 4.33
C THR A 6 -11.43 -28.44 4.86
N ASP A 7 -12.47 -28.47 5.70
CA ASP A 7 -13.01 -27.25 6.32
C ASP A 7 -11.93 -26.49 7.11
N ALA A 8 -11.03 -27.21 7.80
CA ALA A 8 -9.92 -26.60 8.51
C ALA A 8 -8.99 -25.81 7.58
N ALA A 9 -8.63 -26.39 6.43
CA ALA A 9 -7.77 -25.72 5.46
C ALA A 9 -8.48 -24.53 4.78
N LEU A 10 -9.80 -24.57 4.64
CA LEU A 10 -10.59 -23.41 4.19
C LEU A 10 -10.57 -22.27 5.23
N ILE A 11 -10.66 -22.60 6.52
CA ILE A 11 -10.58 -21.62 7.61
C ILE A 11 -9.18 -21.02 7.69
N ASP A 12 -8.13 -21.80 7.52
CA ASP A 12 -6.75 -21.30 7.49
C ASP A 12 -6.51 -20.34 6.32
N GLU A 13 -7.04 -20.65 5.12
CA GLU A 13 -6.97 -19.75 3.96
C GLU A 13 -7.69 -18.43 4.24
N ALA A 14 -8.90 -18.50 4.80
CA ALA A 14 -9.69 -17.31 5.14
C ALA A 14 -9.00 -16.46 6.22
N LEU A 15 -8.41 -17.08 7.24
CA LEU A 15 -7.69 -16.40 8.30
C LEU A 15 -6.42 -15.73 7.74
N ALA A 16 -5.65 -16.42 6.91
CA ALA A 16 -4.48 -15.84 6.25
C ALA A 16 -4.85 -14.62 5.39
N ALA A 17 -5.93 -14.72 4.61
CA ALA A 17 -6.43 -13.59 3.82
C ALA A 17 -6.89 -12.41 4.69
N LEU A 18 -7.56 -12.69 5.81
CA LEU A 18 -7.99 -11.66 6.77
C LEU A 18 -6.78 -10.94 7.38
N LEU A 19 -5.78 -11.67 7.83
CA LEU A 19 -4.57 -11.10 8.43
C LEU A 19 -3.78 -10.26 7.43
N ALA A 20 -3.63 -10.72 6.18
CA ALA A 20 -2.98 -9.97 5.12
C ALA A 20 -3.69 -8.64 4.83
N ARG A 21 -5.03 -8.66 4.72
CA ARG A 21 -5.84 -7.45 4.53
C ARG A 21 -5.75 -6.51 5.72
N HIS A 22 -5.80 -7.05 6.94
CA HIS A 22 -5.69 -6.25 8.15
C HIS A 22 -4.34 -5.53 8.20
N ARG A 23 -3.25 -6.24 7.91
CA ARG A 23 -1.91 -5.65 7.90
C ARG A 23 -1.76 -4.56 6.83
N SER A 24 -2.32 -4.77 5.64
CA SER A 24 -2.36 -3.74 4.59
C SER A 24 -3.09 -2.48 5.08
N ALA A 25 -4.27 -2.65 5.69
CA ALA A 25 -5.07 -1.54 6.18
C ALA A 25 -4.38 -0.75 7.31
N GLU A 26 -3.64 -1.42 8.20
CA GLU A 26 -2.82 -0.75 9.21
C GLU A 26 -1.73 0.13 8.58
N VAL A 27 -1.08 -0.38 7.53
CA VAL A 27 -0.07 0.39 6.79
C VAL A 27 -0.70 1.58 6.09
N ASP A 28 -1.80 1.38 5.36
CA ASP A 28 -2.51 2.48 4.69
C ASP A 28 -2.95 3.56 5.69
N ALA A 29 -3.50 3.16 6.84
CA ALA A 29 -3.91 4.08 7.90
C ALA A 29 -2.73 4.87 8.49
N SER A 30 -1.55 4.26 8.60
CA SER A 30 -0.34 4.95 9.08
C SER A 30 0.16 6.02 8.10
N TYR A 31 -0.16 5.90 6.81
CA TYR A 31 0.18 6.88 5.78
C TYR A 31 -0.92 7.91 5.51
N ALA A 32 -2.11 7.78 6.10
CA ALA A 32 -3.22 8.72 5.93
C ALA A 32 -2.88 10.17 6.35
N ALA A 33 -1.83 10.37 7.16
CA ALA A 33 -1.31 11.71 7.47
C ALA A 33 -0.84 12.47 6.22
N TYR A 34 -0.35 11.75 5.20
CA TYR A 34 0.17 12.31 3.96
C TYR A 34 -0.90 12.57 2.89
N ASP A 35 -2.15 12.09 3.05
CA ASP A 35 -3.25 12.39 2.13
C ASP A 35 -3.54 13.89 2.01
N LYS A 36 -3.13 14.67 3.01
CA LYS A 36 -3.34 16.12 3.09
C LYS A 36 -2.33 16.92 2.24
N HIS A 37 -1.24 16.29 1.81
CA HIS A 37 -0.19 16.93 1.03
C HIS A 37 -0.18 16.32 -0.38
N PRO A 38 -0.80 17.00 -1.37
CA PRO A 38 -0.76 16.52 -2.74
C PRO A 38 0.70 16.44 -3.22
N VAL A 39 1.01 15.42 -4.02
CA VAL A 39 2.37 15.15 -4.54
C VAL A 39 2.95 16.31 -5.38
N ASP A 40 2.09 17.22 -5.81
CA ASP A 40 2.41 18.40 -6.61
C ASP A 40 2.61 19.66 -5.74
N GLU A 41 2.42 19.58 -4.42
CA GLU A 41 2.69 20.69 -3.50
C GLU A 41 4.21 20.92 -3.43
N PRO A 42 4.71 22.13 -3.77
CA PRO A 42 6.12 22.44 -3.68
C PRO A 42 6.54 22.51 -2.20
N ASP A 43 7.51 21.70 -1.80
CA ASP A 43 8.10 21.77 -0.45
C ASP A 43 9.40 22.60 -0.45
N GLU A 44 10.11 22.61 0.68
CA GLU A 44 11.40 23.33 0.82
C GLU A 44 12.48 22.83 -0.15
N TRP A 45 12.30 21.66 -0.77
CA TRP A 45 13.20 21.04 -1.73
C TRP A 45 12.69 21.12 -3.19
N GLY A 46 11.51 21.71 -3.41
CA GLY A 46 10.92 21.97 -4.74
C GLY A 46 9.82 20.98 -5.11
N ASP A 47 9.54 20.84 -6.42
CA ASP A 47 8.53 19.90 -6.92
C ASP A 47 9.14 18.55 -7.34
N LEU A 48 8.43 17.45 -7.04
CA LEU A 48 8.89 16.08 -7.30
C LEU A 48 9.04 15.77 -8.80
N ALA A 49 8.29 16.46 -9.68
CA ALA A 49 8.36 16.26 -11.12
C ALA A 49 9.66 16.83 -11.71
N SER A 50 10.15 17.95 -11.20
CA SER A 50 11.42 18.57 -11.55
C SER A 50 12.59 17.72 -11.07
N TRP A 51 12.50 17.14 -9.87
CA TRP A 51 13.48 16.16 -9.38
C TRP A 51 13.58 14.92 -10.28
N ARG A 52 12.43 14.35 -10.68
CA ARG A 52 12.41 13.15 -11.56
C ARG A 52 13.03 13.44 -12.93
N ARG A 53 12.78 14.63 -13.51
CA ARG A 53 13.41 15.04 -14.77
C ARG A 53 14.93 15.14 -14.63
N ALA A 54 15.42 15.83 -13.61
CA ALA A 54 16.86 15.98 -13.37
C ALA A 54 17.59 14.63 -13.16
N ALA A 55 16.95 13.66 -12.49
CA ALA A 55 17.54 12.34 -12.27
C ALA A 55 17.55 11.43 -13.51
N GLY A 56 16.66 11.68 -14.50
CA GLY A 56 16.56 10.91 -15.73
C GLY A 56 17.45 11.41 -16.87
N ASP A 57 17.96 12.65 -16.77
CA ASP A 57 18.79 13.31 -17.78
C ASP A 57 20.31 13.05 -17.58
N SER A 58 20.70 11.98 -16.85
CA SER A 58 22.10 11.57 -16.62
C SER A 58 22.61 10.51 -17.59
#